data_AF-A0A973FJD6-F1
#
_entry.id   AF-A0A973FJD6-F1
#
_cell.length_a   1.000
_cell.length_b   1.000
_cell.length_c   1.000
_cell.angle_alpha   90.00
_cell.angle_beta   90.00
_cell.angle_gamma   90.00
#
_symmetry.space_group_name_H-M   'P 1'
#
loop_
_entity.id
_entity.type
_entity.pdbx_description
1 polymer ?
#
loop_
_entity_poly.entity_id
_entity_poly.type
_entity_poly.pdbx_seq_one_letter_code
_entity_poly.pdbx_strand_id
1 'polypeptide(L)'
;LLAASLIALSPVLIGVSQIVNPDAFLWIFVISALLTFMLFVMKGKWWDFIFASVLLGFAFLSKYTAVILIPFFLVIILIYLFVYYQQLEENKKFRRKTIVLSLAYPFLIAGALGVFALGLPAVFLDQEILFEGVKQIRKFDLVMKILIGVDIFLFADAVFLKSWIVRKLFKYTQLLKQIFPRLLYVVLAAIMLLVIFNWGFGHNFFHIPDIASDVRDKKLFGSQVWQIKLMLEVFPFVFSLTPIVIFGMLLAWLKNAIRPKEEDIFILLTMSTFLVAFYGGVLVQKLQVNVRYGVVLYAFGIIIASIGLAIPFNAFEKIRFNNLAKTFLFLIVVGISGWNLWLTKPFYFNYTNDILPKEYIISGGWGYGAYEAAQYINSQSEDPTTLYAWTDYEGFCPFFAGRCFKGSQIKWNKKDTVDQIDFYVTSRRGMMLSEQMWSNLESMRSEQPVWELQIGGRPDNFVRVYENIKRKKQTKNFNIPDSYEESHQIFENIFLGK
;
A
#
# COMPACT_ATOMS: atom_id res chain seq x y z
N LEU A 1 12.22 -5.42 17.53
CA LEU A 1 11.25 -6.54 17.59
C LEU A 1 9.85 -6.10 17.16
N LEU A 2 9.12 -5.33 17.98
CA LEU A 2 7.70 -4.98 17.76
C LEU A 2 7.35 -4.56 16.31
N ALA A 3 8.11 -3.64 15.70
CA ALA A 3 7.90 -3.23 14.30
C ALA A 3 8.04 -4.36 13.28
N ALA A 4 9.01 -5.26 13.45
CA ALA A 4 9.19 -6.41 12.56
C ALA A 4 8.04 -7.41 12.69
N SER A 5 7.55 -7.64 13.91
CA SER A 5 6.40 -8.51 14.18
C SER A 5 5.11 -7.94 13.58
N LEU A 6 4.87 -6.63 13.69
CA LEU A 6 3.71 -5.98 13.07
C LEU A 6 3.81 -5.89 11.54
N ILE A 7 5.02 -5.74 10.96
CA ILE A 7 5.22 -5.85 9.51
C ILE A 7 4.90 -7.27 9.03
N ALA A 8 5.43 -8.28 9.72
CA ALA A 8 5.22 -9.70 9.40
C ALA A 8 3.77 -10.19 9.61
N LEU A 9 2.95 -9.47 10.38
CA LEU A 9 1.54 -9.76 10.63
C LEU A 9 0.58 -8.76 9.96
N SER A 10 1.09 -7.88 9.09
CA SER A 10 0.28 -6.91 8.35
C SER A 10 -0.50 -7.60 7.22
N PRO A 11 -1.85 -7.64 7.25
CA PRO A 11 -2.63 -8.33 6.23
C PRO A 11 -2.36 -7.80 4.81
N VAL A 12 -2.22 -6.48 4.65
CA VAL A 12 -1.92 -5.87 3.34
C VAL A 12 -0.55 -6.30 2.80
N LEU A 13 0.49 -6.34 3.64
CA LEU A 13 1.83 -6.71 3.19
C LEU A 13 1.92 -8.21 2.86
N ILE A 14 1.22 -9.05 3.61
CA ILE A 14 1.04 -10.48 3.27
C ILE A 14 0.27 -10.62 1.95
N GLY A 15 -0.86 -9.94 1.78
CA GLY A 15 -1.68 -9.99 0.58
C GLY A 15 -0.96 -9.51 -0.68
N VAL A 16 -0.19 -8.41 -0.60
CA VAL A 16 0.65 -7.96 -1.73
C VAL A 16 1.75 -8.99 -2.05
N SER A 17 2.29 -9.69 -1.04
CA SER A 17 3.35 -10.70 -1.22
C SER A 17 2.83 -12.03 -1.79
N GLN A 18 1.52 -12.29 -1.76
CA GLN A 18 0.88 -13.45 -2.41
C GLN A 18 0.62 -13.22 -3.91
N ILE A 19 0.62 -11.97 -4.37
CA ILE A 19 0.31 -11.59 -5.75
C ILE A 19 1.64 -11.36 -6.48
N VAL A 20 1.88 -12.01 -7.62
CA VAL A 20 3.09 -11.77 -8.42
C VAL A 20 3.03 -10.36 -9.03
N ASN A 21 3.71 -9.40 -8.39
CA ASN A 21 3.67 -8.00 -8.79
C ASN A 21 4.96 -7.23 -8.38
N PRO A 22 5.32 -6.15 -9.09
CA PRO A 22 6.50 -5.33 -8.77
C PRO A 22 6.39 -4.54 -7.45
N ASP A 23 5.18 -4.32 -6.94
CA ASP A 23 4.95 -3.53 -5.73
C ASP A 23 5.35 -4.30 -4.46
N ALA A 24 5.33 -5.64 -4.48
CA ALA A 24 5.87 -6.52 -3.45
C ALA A 24 7.38 -6.32 -3.24
N PHE A 25 8.17 -6.32 -4.33
CA PHE A 25 9.59 -6.02 -4.27
C PHE A 25 9.85 -4.54 -3.94
N LEU A 26 9.06 -3.62 -4.52
CA LEU A 26 9.20 -2.19 -4.28
C LEU A 26 9.18 -1.86 -2.78
N TRP A 27 8.18 -2.30 -2.01
CA TRP A 27 8.08 -1.86 -0.62
C TRP A 27 9.27 -2.36 0.22
N ILE A 28 9.71 -3.60 -0.02
CA ILE A 28 10.87 -4.21 0.64
C ILE A 28 12.15 -3.42 0.35
N PHE A 29 12.45 -3.17 -0.93
CA PHE A 29 13.67 -2.45 -1.31
C PHE A 29 13.61 -0.97 -0.89
N VAL A 30 12.44 -0.33 -0.97
CA VAL A 30 12.26 1.07 -0.54
C VAL A 30 12.51 1.23 0.97
N ILE A 31 11.85 0.44 1.82
CA ILE A 31 12.04 0.58 3.27
C ILE A 31 13.47 0.20 3.67
N SER A 32 14.04 -0.82 3.03
CA SER A 32 15.40 -1.26 3.33
C SER A 32 16.43 -0.21 2.91
N ALA A 33 16.31 0.40 1.73
CA ALA A 33 17.21 1.46 1.28
C ALA A 33 17.15 2.68 2.22
N LEU A 34 15.94 3.10 2.62
CA LEU A 34 15.75 4.24 3.53
C LEU A 34 16.27 3.97 4.95
N LEU A 35 15.96 2.83 5.56
CA LEU A 35 16.48 2.47 6.88
C LEU A 35 18.00 2.30 6.87
N THR A 36 18.56 1.71 5.82
CA THR A 36 20.02 1.54 5.69
C THR A 36 20.72 2.87 5.47
N PHE A 37 20.13 3.79 4.67
CA PHE A 37 20.65 5.14 4.54
C PHE A 37 20.56 5.93 5.85
N MET A 38 19.47 5.80 6.61
CA MET A 38 19.38 6.39 7.96
C MET A 38 20.46 5.84 8.90
N LEU A 39 20.77 4.54 8.83
CA LEU A 39 21.89 3.94 9.56
C LEU A 39 23.24 4.51 9.15
N PHE A 40 23.51 4.68 7.85
CA PHE A 40 24.71 5.38 7.36
C PHE A 40 24.77 6.83 7.87
N VAL A 41 23.67 7.57 7.77
CA VAL A 41 23.56 8.96 8.20
C VAL A 41 23.82 9.08 9.71
N MET A 42 23.30 8.18 10.54
CA MET A 42 23.55 8.15 11.99
C MET A 42 24.96 7.65 12.36
N LYS A 43 25.39 6.49 11.85
CA LYS A 43 26.57 5.74 12.31
C LYS A 43 27.84 5.99 11.48
N GLY A 44 27.71 6.46 10.25
CA GLY A 44 28.82 6.77 9.35
C GLY A 44 29.57 5.56 8.77
N LYS A 45 29.01 4.34 8.83
CA LYS A 45 29.63 3.15 8.25
C LYS A 45 29.45 3.12 6.73
N TRP A 46 30.53 2.93 5.97
CA TRP A 46 30.50 2.89 4.51
C TRP A 46 29.73 1.69 3.94
N TRP A 47 29.70 0.56 4.66
CA TRP A 47 28.84 -0.58 4.30
C TRP A 47 27.35 -0.21 4.30
N ASP A 48 26.86 0.51 5.32
CA ASP A 48 25.49 0.98 5.40
C ASP A 48 25.14 1.89 4.19
N PHE A 49 26.12 2.64 3.68
CA PHE A 49 25.97 3.43 2.44
C PHE A 49 25.88 2.56 1.19
N ILE A 50 26.78 1.59 1.01
CA ILE A 50 26.76 0.70 -0.16
C ILE A 50 25.47 -0.13 -0.21
N PHE A 51 25.03 -0.68 0.92
CA PHE A 51 23.76 -1.39 0.98
C PHE A 51 22.58 -0.48 0.63
N ALA A 52 22.57 0.79 1.05
CA ALA A 52 21.54 1.75 0.64
C ALA A 52 21.55 2.00 -0.88
N SER A 53 22.73 2.17 -1.51
CA SER A 53 22.86 2.30 -2.97
C SER A 53 22.33 1.06 -3.72
N VAL A 54 22.69 -0.14 -3.25
CA VAL A 54 22.28 -1.42 -3.87
C VAL A 54 20.77 -1.63 -3.75
N LEU A 55 20.21 -1.41 -2.56
CA LEU A 55 18.77 -1.53 -2.32
C LEU A 55 17.97 -0.47 -3.09
N LEU A 56 18.51 0.74 -3.28
CA LEU A 56 17.90 1.76 -4.13
C LEU A 56 17.92 1.35 -5.62
N GLY A 57 19.00 0.73 -6.10
CA GLY A 57 19.06 0.18 -7.45
C GLY A 57 18.00 -0.91 -7.69
N PHE A 58 17.84 -1.83 -6.74
CA PHE A 58 16.76 -2.83 -6.79
C PHE A 58 15.35 -2.21 -6.68
N ALA A 59 15.18 -1.11 -5.95
CA ALA A 59 13.92 -0.36 -5.92
C ALA A 59 13.59 0.26 -7.29
N PHE A 60 14.58 0.83 -7.99
CA PHE A 60 14.42 1.34 -9.36
C PHE A 60 14.08 0.23 -10.35
N LEU A 61 14.76 -0.92 -10.27
CA LEU A 61 14.47 -2.12 -11.07
C LEU A 61 13.06 -2.66 -10.82
N SER A 62 12.56 -2.55 -9.58
CA SER A 62 11.21 -3.00 -9.21
C SER A 62 10.13 -2.10 -9.82
N LYS A 63 10.17 -0.78 -9.59
CA LYS A 63 9.17 0.15 -10.12
C LYS A 63 9.65 1.60 -10.10
N TYR A 64 9.39 2.33 -11.18
CA TYR A 64 9.73 3.76 -11.35
C TYR A 64 9.26 4.67 -10.20
N THR A 65 8.24 4.30 -9.42
CA THR A 65 7.78 5.05 -8.25
C THR A 65 8.85 5.18 -7.16
N ALA A 66 9.87 4.32 -7.15
CA ALA A 66 11.05 4.46 -6.30
C ALA A 66 11.87 5.76 -6.56
N VAL A 67 11.64 6.44 -7.69
CA VAL A 67 12.23 7.78 -7.96
C VAL A 67 11.94 8.79 -6.84
N ILE A 68 10.83 8.66 -6.10
CA ILE A 68 10.52 9.52 -4.95
C ILE A 68 11.57 9.44 -3.83
N LEU A 69 12.39 8.39 -3.79
CA LEU A 69 13.46 8.27 -2.82
C LEU A 69 14.61 9.24 -3.08
N ILE A 70 14.90 9.55 -4.35
CA ILE A 70 15.98 10.47 -4.72
C ILE A 70 15.83 11.82 -3.99
N PRO A 71 14.72 12.58 -4.15
CA PRO A 71 14.57 13.83 -3.41
C PRO A 71 14.50 13.62 -1.89
N PHE A 72 14.01 12.47 -1.44
CA PHE A 72 13.83 12.18 -0.02
C PHE A 72 15.14 11.86 0.72
N PHE A 73 16.17 11.31 0.06
CA PHE A 73 17.48 11.11 0.72
C PHE A 73 18.15 12.43 1.11
N LEU A 74 18.00 13.49 0.30
CA LEU A 74 18.46 14.82 0.70
C LEU A 74 17.62 15.40 1.85
N VAL A 75 16.30 15.13 1.88
CA VAL A 75 15.45 15.46 3.03
C VAL A 75 15.93 14.74 4.31
N ILE A 76 16.38 13.49 4.24
CA ILE A 76 16.98 12.77 5.39
C ILE A 76 18.28 13.46 5.84
N ILE A 77 19.16 13.87 4.92
CA ILE A 77 20.39 14.61 5.25
C ILE A 77 20.06 15.90 5.98
N LEU A 78 19.10 16.68 5.44
CA LEU A 78 18.66 17.95 6.04
C LEU A 78 18.05 17.75 7.43
N ILE A 79 17.14 16.77 7.58
CA ILE A 79 16.53 16.41 8.87
C ILE A 79 17.60 16.00 9.89
N TYR A 80 18.57 15.17 9.51
CA TYR A 80 19.65 14.75 10.39
C TYR A 80 20.53 15.92 10.86
N LEU A 81 21.03 16.73 9.91
CA LEU A 81 21.90 17.86 10.23
C LEU A 81 21.18 18.92 11.08
N PHE A 82 19.87 19.07 10.92
CA PHE A 82 19.03 19.97 11.71
C PHE A 82 18.77 19.46 13.13
N VAL A 83 18.35 18.19 13.28
CA VAL A 83 18.02 17.59 14.58
C VAL A 83 19.26 17.46 15.48
N TYR A 84 20.39 17.03 14.92
CA TYR A 84 21.64 16.80 15.65
C TYR A 84 22.62 18.00 15.58
N TYR A 85 22.17 19.18 15.13
CA TYR A 85 23.01 20.37 14.95
C TYR A 85 23.90 20.68 16.18
N GLN A 86 23.30 20.77 17.37
CA GLN A 86 23.99 21.12 18.62
C GLN A 86 25.10 20.11 18.94
N GLN A 87 24.76 18.82 19.00
CA GLN A 87 25.70 17.73 19.28
C GLN A 87 26.86 17.69 18.25
N LEU A 88 26.57 17.92 16.97
CA LEU A 88 27.57 17.96 15.89
C LEU A 88 28.51 19.17 15.99
N GLU A 89 28.00 20.31 16.46
CA GLU A 89 28.77 21.56 16.62
C GLU A 89 29.66 21.51 17.89
N GLU A 90 29.12 21.07 19.02
CA GLU A 90 29.86 20.81 20.27
C GLU A 90 31.05 19.86 20.04
N ASN A 91 30.81 18.77 19.29
CA ASN A 91 31.83 17.82 18.89
C ASN A 91 32.80 18.35 17.81
N LYS A 92 32.60 19.57 17.30
CA LYS A 92 33.33 20.18 16.16
C LYS A 92 33.27 19.32 14.87
N LYS A 93 32.28 18.42 14.75
CA LYS A 93 32.11 17.45 13.65
C LYS A 93 31.22 17.97 12.52
N PHE A 94 30.43 19.02 12.74
CA PHE A 94 29.41 19.53 11.80
C PHE A 94 29.91 19.70 10.35
N ARG A 95 31.02 20.43 10.14
CA ARG A 95 31.62 20.64 8.80
C ARG A 95 31.96 19.31 8.11
N ARG A 96 32.68 18.42 8.80
CA ARG A 96 33.10 17.11 8.25
C ARG A 96 31.87 16.25 7.90
N LYS A 97 30.84 16.26 8.75
CA LYS A 97 29.62 15.49 8.52
C LYS A 97 28.82 16.04 7.34
N THR A 98 28.73 17.36 7.19
CA THR A 98 28.09 18.01 6.03
C THR A 98 28.78 17.62 4.72
N ILE A 99 30.12 17.74 4.63
CA ILE A 99 30.89 17.34 3.44
C ILE A 99 30.67 15.85 3.09
N VAL A 100 30.71 14.95 4.08
CA VAL A 100 30.51 13.51 3.84
C VAL A 100 29.09 13.20 3.37
N LEU A 101 28.07 13.87 3.90
CA LEU A 101 26.68 13.63 3.50
C LEU A 101 26.37 14.20 2.10
N SER A 102 26.83 15.41 1.77
CA SER A 102 26.66 15.99 0.43
C SER A 102 27.51 15.33 -0.65
N LEU A 103 28.61 14.67 -0.32
CA LEU A 103 29.26 13.75 -1.28
C LEU A 103 28.49 12.43 -1.39
N ALA A 104 27.96 11.89 -0.28
CA ALA A 104 27.21 10.64 -0.32
C ALA A 104 25.90 10.74 -1.13
N TYR A 105 25.24 11.90 -1.19
CA TYR A 105 24.00 12.05 -1.95
C TYR A 105 24.13 11.72 -3.46
N PRO A 106 25.02 12.37 -4.25
CA PRO A 106 25.22 12.00 -5.65
C PRO A 106 25.83 10.60 -5.83
N PHE A 107 26.73 10.15 -4.93
CA PHE A 107 27.28 8.79 -5.02
C PHE A 107 26.26 7.69 -4.70
N LEU A 108 25.25 7.95 -3.87
CA LEU A 108 24.12 7.04 -3.62
C LEU A 108 23.33 6.80 -4.93
N ILE A 109 23.01 7.90 -5.62
CA ILE A 109 22.27 7.88 -6.90
C ILE A 109 23.11 7.19 -7.98
N ALA A 110 24.40 7.53 -8.10
CA ALA A 110 25.30 6.90 -9.06
C ALA A 110 25.46 5.39 -8.80
N GLY A 111 25.62 4.96 -7.54
CA GLY A 111 25.69 3.55 -7.19
C GLY A 111 24.39 2.79 -7.49
N ALA A 112 23.24 3.40 -7.23
CA ALA A 112 21.94 2.83 -7.54
C ALA A 112 21.68 2.73 -9.06
N LEU A 113 22.10 3.72 -9.85
CA LEU A 113 22.06 3.67 -11.31
C LEU A 113 23.01 2.60 -11.87
N GLY A 114 24.18 2.38 -11.25
CA GLY A 114 25.08 1.28 -11.58
C GLY A 114 24.43 -0.09 -11.35
N VAL A 115 23.77 -0.29 -10.21
CA VAL A 115 23.03 -1.53 -9.92
C VAL A 115 21.80 -1.71 -10.83
N PHE A 116 21.12 -0.62 -11.20
CA PHE A 116 20.06 -0.65 -12.20
C PHE A 116 20.58 -1.08 -13.58
N ALA A 117 21.71 -0.53 -14.05
CA ALA A 117 22.32 -0.91 -15.32
C ALA A 117 22.77 -2.38 -15.33
N LEU A 118 23.36 -2.87 -14.23
CA LEU A 118 23.76 -4.27 -14.08
C LEU A 118 22.54 -5.23 -14.03
N GLY A 119 21.45 -4.82 -13.39
CA GLY A 119 20.21 -5.60 -13.30
C GLY A 119 19.32 -5.54 -14.54
N LEU A 120 19.59 -4.64 -15.49
CA LEU A 120 18.86 -4.51 -16.75
C LEU A 120 19.86 -4.51 -17.94
N PRO A 121 20.39 -5.68 -18.36
CA PRO A 121 21.47 -5.75 -19.35
C PRO A 121 21.17 -5.12 -20.72
N ALA A 122 19.89 -4.86 -21.05
CA ALA A 122 19.51 -4.09 -22.22
C ALA A 122 20.14 -2.68 -22.25
N VAL A 123 20.45 -2.10 -21.08
CA VAL A 123 21.18 -0.82 -20.94
C VAL A 123 22.57 -0.83 -21.59
N PHE A 124 23.20 -2.00 -21.75
CA PHE A 124 24.49 -2.11 -22.45
C PHE A 124 24.35 -2.15 -23.97
N LEU A 125 23.16 -2.45 -24.50
CA LEU A 125 22.84 -2.43 -25.93
C LEU A 125 22.24 -1.09 -26.34
N ASP A 126 21.36 -0.53 -25.51
CA ASP A 126 20.74 0.77 -25.69
C ASP A 126 20.84 1.61 -24.40
N GLN A 127 21.69 2.63 -24.44
CA GLN A 127 21.89 3.55 -23.33
C GLN A 127 20.67 4.46 -23.10
N GLU A 128 19.79 4.66 -24.10
CA GLU A 128 18.54 5.40 -23.88
C GLU A 128 17.67 4.75 -22.82
N ILE A 129 17.71 3.43 -22.62
CA ILE A 129 16.93 2.73 -21.58
C ILE A 129 17.30 3.22 -20.16
N LEU A 130 18.59 3.49 -19.90
CA LEU A 130 19.02 4.10 -18.64
C LEU A 130 18.49 5.53 -18.53
N PHE A 131 18.58 6.29 -19.61
CA PHE A 131 18.04 7.64 -19.67
C PHE A 131 16.50 7.67 -19.64
N GLU A 132 15.78 6.62 -20.02
CA GLU A 132 14.31 6.51 -19.94
C GLU A 132 13.83 6.48 -18.48
N GLY A 133 14.54 5.73 -17.61
CA GLY A 133 14.35 5.82 -16.17
C GLY A 133 14.55 7.26 -15.66
N VAL A 134 15.58 7.95 -16.16
CA VAL A 134 15.88 9.35 -15.83
C VAL A 134 14.91 10.36 -16.47
N LYS A 135 14.33 10.07 -17.65
CA LYS A 135 13.25 10.86 -18.28
C LYS A 135 12.01 10.90 -17.36
N GLN A 136 11.80 9.90 -16.51
CA GLN A 136 10.76 9.95 -15.46
C GLN A 136 11.15 10.86 -14.29
N ILE A 137 12.42 10.88 -13.88
CA ILE A 137 12.96 11.86 -12.91
C ILE A 137 12.77 13.29 -13.44
N ARG A 138 12.92 13.50 -14.76
CA ARG A 138 12.71 14.80 -15.43
C ARG A 138 11.26 15.32 -15.35
N LYS A 139 10.26 14.51 -14.98
CA LYS A 139 8.91 15.02 -14.63
C LYS A 139 8.93 15.88 -13.34
N PHE A 140 9.99 15.77 -12.55
CA PHE A 140 10.27 16.58 -11.36
C PHE A 140 11.42 17.60 -11.60
N ASP A 141 11.70 17.99 -12.85
CA ASP A 141 12.86 18.82 -13.24
C ASP A 141 13.12 20.03 -12.31
N LEU A 142 12.09 20.82 -11.98
CA LEU A 142 12.22 21.95 -11.05
C LEU A 142 12.62 21.51 -9.64
N VAL A 143 11.97 20.47 -9.09
CA VAL A 143 12.26 19.95 -7.75
C VAL A 143 13.68 19.38 -7.69
N MET A 144 14.08 18.63 -8.71
CA MET A 144 15.43 18.07 -8.83
C MET A 144 16.50 19.15 -8.96
N LYS A 145 16.26 20.22 -9.75
CA LYS A 145 17.15 21.38 -9.85
C LYS A 145 17.31 22.09 -8.50
N ILE A 146 16.23 22.30 -7.76
CA ILE A 146 16.26 22.88 -6.41
C ILE A 146 17.12 22.01 -5.48
N LEU A 147 16.92 20.70 -5.47
CA LEU A 147 17.61 19.78 -4.57
C LEU A 147 19.11 19.63 -4.91
N ILE A 148 19.46 19.53 -6.19
CA ILE A 148 20.85 19.56 -6.65
C ILE A 148 21.50 20.91 -6.27
N GLY A 149 20.79 22.02 -6.43
CA GLY A 149 21.26 23.34 -5.98
C GLY A 149 21.47 23.43 -4.47
N VAL A 150 20.56 22.86 -3.66
CA VAL A 150 20.69 22.80 -2.19
C VAL A 150 21.90 21.95 -1.80
N ASP A 151 22.12 20.79 -2.42
CA ASP A 151 23.24 19.91 -2.06
C ASP A 151 24.61 20.49 -2.48
N ILE A 152 24.70 21.08 -3.69
CA ILE A 152 25.86 21.86 -4.12
C ILE A 152 26.13 23.02 -3.16
N PHE A 153 25.09 23.71 -2.68
CA PHE A 153 25.20 24.78 -1.69
C PHE A 153 25.71 24.27 -0.32
N LEU A 154 25.17 23.14 0.19
CA LEU A 154 25.65 22.50 1.42
C LEU A 154 27.14 22.14 1.30
N PHE A 155 27.55 21.55 0.18
CA PHE A 155 28.94 21.22 -0.10
C PHE A 155 29.83 22.47 -0.18
N ALA A 156 29.41 23.50 -0.93
CA ALA A 156 30.17 24.73 -1.12
C ALA A 156 30.34 25.54 0.19
N ASP A 157 29.27 25.72 0.97
CA ASP A 157 29.35 26.36 2.30
C ASP A 157 30.28 25.55 3.21
N ALA A 158 30.17 24.22 3.21
CA ALA A 158 31.02 23.37 4.05
C ALA A 158 32.49 23.35 3.63
N VAL A 159 32.80 23.35 2.33
CA VAL A 159 34.18 23.39 1.82
C VAL A 159 34.78 24.79 2.00
N PHE A 160 34.22 25.80 1.33
CA PHE A 160 34.84 27.14 1.23
C PHE A 160 34.59 27.99 2.48
N LEU A 161 33.35 28.05 2.94
CA LEU A 161 32.93 28.90 4.07
C LEU A 161 32.95 28.18 5.42
N LYS A 162 33.50 26.95 5.49
CA LYS A 162 33.64 26.13 6.71
C LYS A 162 32.30 25.81 7.41
N SER A 163 31.22 25.78 6.64
CA SER A 163 29.80 25.66 7.02
C SER A 163 29.22 26.91 7.71
N TRP A 164 29.72 28.11 7.44
CA TRP A 164 29.29 29.33 8.15
C TRP A 164 27.81 29.65 7.92
N ILE A 165 27.32 29.60 6.67
CA ILE A 165 25.92 29.96 6.39
C ILE A 165 24.96 28.93 6.99
N VAL A 166 25.23 27.63 6.78
CA VAL A 166 24.35 26.55 7.27
C VAL A 166 24.36 26.47 8.79
N ARG A 167 25.52 26.65 9.46
CA ARG A 167 25.56 26.78 10.93
C ARG A 167 24.74 27.98 11.40
N LYS A 168 24.89 29.14 10.76
CA LYS A 168 24.16 30.36 11.14
C LYS A 168 22.65 30.16 10.99
N LEU A 169 22.21 29.57 9.88
CA LEU A 169 20.80 29.20 9.62
C LEU A 169 20.26 28.24 10.68
N PHE A 170 20.95 27.11 10.94
CA PHE A 170 20.51 26.13 11.93
C PHE A 170 20.56 26.64 13.36
N LYS A 171 21.48 27.56 13.70
CA LYS A 171 21.50 28.23 15.02
C LYS A 171 20.24 29.06 15.25
N TYR A 172 19.83 29.89 14.28
CA TYR A 172 18.60 30.69 14.42
C TYR A 172 17.33 29.85 14.34
N THR A 173 17.32 28.76 13.56
CA THR A 173 16.15 27.88 13.41
C THR A 173 16.03 26.80 14.50
N GLN A 174 16.86 26.79 15.55
CA GLN A 174 16.74 25.80 16.64
C GLN A 174 15.39 25.81 17.35
N LEU A 175 14.66 26.93 17.41
CA LEU A 175 13.28 26.95 17.93
C LEU A 175 12.33 26.07 17.07
N LEU A 176 12.57 26.02 15.75
CA LEU A 176 11.80 25.18 14.84
C LEU A 176 12.10 23.68 15.02
N LYS A 177 13.24 23.29 15.61
CA LYS A 177 13.54 21.88 15.96
C LYS A 177 12.48 21.29 16.89
N GLN A 178 11.85 22.11 17.73
CA GLN A 178 10.71 21.69 18.55
C GLN A 178 9.36 21.99 17.89
N ILE A 179 9.19 23.13 17.22
CA ILE A 179 7.89 23.56 16.68
C ILE A 179 7.47 22.72 15.47
N PHE A 180 8.36 22.53 14.49
CA PHE A 180 8.02 21.87 13.22
C PHE A 180 7.58 20.41 13.39
N PRO A 181 8.28 19.55 14.17
CA PRO A 181 7.83 18.16 14.37
C PRO A 181 6.49 18.10 15.10
N ARG A 182 6.27 18.95 16.12
CA ARG A 182 4.99 18.99 16.85
C ARG A 182 3.84 19.36 15.93
N LEU A 183 3.99 20.39 15.10
CA LEU A 183 2.98 20.80 14.13
C LEU A 183 2.69 19.68 13.12
N LEU A 184 3.73 19.04 12.56
CA LEU A 184 3.59 17.90 11.66
C LEU A 184 2.81 16.75 12.30
N TYR A 185 3.13 16.38 13.54
CA TYR A 185 2.46 15.29 14.26
C TYR A 185 1.00 15.63 14.60
N VAL A 186 0.71 16.87 15.00
CA VAL A 186 -0.69 17.32 15.23
C VAL A 186 -1.49 17.30 13.93
N VAL A 187 -0.94 17.81 12.83
CA VAL A 187 -1.61 17.82 11.52
C VAL A 187 -1.88 16.39 11.02
N LEU A 188 -0.90 15.49 11.11
CA LEU A 188 -1.08 14.10 10.69
C LEU A 188 -2.09 13.33 11.57
N ALA A 189 -2.04 13.53 12.89
CA ALA A 189 -3.04 12.95 13.80
C ALA A 189 -4.44 13.51 13.53
N ALA A 190 -4.57 14.82 13.29
CA ALA A 190 -5.84 15.46 12.96
C ALA A 190 -6.41 14.96 11.62
N ILE A 191 -5.60 14.81 10.57
CA ILE A 191 -6.06 14.25 9.28
C ILE A 191 -6.53 12.80 9.48
N MET A 192 -5.76 11.97 10.20
CA MET A 192 -6.14 10.58 10.48
C MET A 192 -7.46 10.51 11.29
N LEU A 193 -7.63 11.36 12.30
CA LEU A 193 -8.86 11.44 13.10
C LEU A 193 -10.06 11.97 12.29
N LEU A 194 -9.87 12.94 11.38
CA LEU A 194 -10.91 13.45 10.49
C LEU A 194 -11.37 12.39 9.48
N VAL A 195 -10.45 11.58 8.96
CA VAL A 195 -10.76 10.43 8.09
C VAL A 195 -11.50 9.34 8.87
N ILE A 196 -11.08 9.02 10.10
CA ILE A 196 -11.82 8.09 10.98
C ILE A 196 -13.22 8.63 11.28
N PHE A 197 -13.35 9.93 11.58
CA PHE A 197 -14.64 10.56 11.88
C PHE A 197 -15.59 10.57 10.67
N ASN A 198 -15.10 10.91 9.48
CA ASN A 198 -15.95 11.05 8.29
C ASN A 198 -16.51 9.74 7.72
N TRP A 199 -15.88 8.59 7.98
CA TRP A 199 -16.38 7.31 7.45
C TRP A 199 -16.64 6.26 8.54
N GLY A 200 -16.01 6.36 9.70
CA GLY A 200 -16.05 5.32 10.74
C GLY A 200 -17.36 5.19 11.52
N PHE A 201 -18.30 6.11 11.32
CA PHE A 201 -19.60 6.12 12.00
C PHE A 201 -20.80 5.83 11.07
N GLY A 202 -20.57 5.37 9.81
CA GLY A 202 -21.66 5.14 8.85
C GLY A 202 -22.26 6.43 8.25
N HIS A 203 -21.63 7.57 8.50
CA HIS A 203 -22.12 8.88 8.11
C HIS A 203 -21.00 9.69 7.47
N ASN A 204 -21.09 9.90 6.16
CA ASN A 204 -20.20 10.76 5.37
C ASN A 204 -20.44 12.24 5.69
N PHE A 205 -20.06 12.67 6.90
CA PHE A 205 -20.39 13.97 7.50
C PHE A 205 -19.97 15.19 6.67
N PHE A 206 -18.88 15.10 5.91
CA PHE A 206 -18.40 16.16 5.02
C PHE A 206 -18.92 16.02 3.57
N HIS A 207 -19.84 15.09 3.32
CA HIS A 207 -20.43 14.79 2.00
C HIS A 207 -19.39 14.61 0.89
N ILE A 208 -18.27 13.94 1.20
CA ILE A 208 -17.19 13.68 0.25
C ILE A 208 -17.70 12.72 -0.83
N PRO A 209 -17.59 13.03 -2.14
CA PRO A 209 -18.03 12.12 -3.20
C PRO A 209 -17.33 10.76 -3.09
N ASP A 210 -18.09 9.66 -3.20
CA ASP A 210 -17.51 8.32 -3.23
C ASP A 210 -16.86 8.05 -4.59
N ILE A 211 -15.59 8.44 -4.70
CA ILE A 211 -14.75 8.16 -5.85
C ILE A 211 -14.05 6.83 -5.59
N ALA A 212 -14.66 5.74 -6.08
CA ALA A 212 -14.16 4.39 -5.97
C ALA A 212 -12.67 4.27 -6.33
N SER A 213 -11.85 3.80 -5.38
CA SER A 213 -10.37 3.85 -5.42
C SER A 213 -9.69 3.07 -6.57
N ASP A 214 -10.43 2.27 -7.32
CA ASP A 214 -9.97 1.55 -8.52
C ASP A 214 -10.28 2.30 -9.84
N VAL A 215 -11.16 3.31 -9.82
CA VAL A 215 -11.56 4.07 -11.01
C VAL A 215 -10.48 5.10 -11.37
N ARG A 216 -9.89 4.96 -12.56
CA ARG A 216 -8.76 5.78 -13.01
C ARG A 216 -9.15 7.16 -13.58
N ASP A 217 -10.29 7.71 -13.19
CA ASP A 217 -10.75 8.99 -13.76
C ASP A 217 -10.07 10.22 -13.10
N LYS A 218 -9.04 10.71 -13.79
CA LYS A 218 -8.32 11.94 -13.45
C LYS A 218 -9.18 13.21 -13.51
N LYS A 219 -10.35 13.20 -14.15
CA LYS A 219 -11.28 14.34 -14.17
C LYS A 219 -12.08 14.39 -12.88
N LEU A 220 -12.75 13.30 -12.50
CA LEU A 220 -13.53 13.21 -11.26
C LEU A 220 -12.67 13.53 -10.04
N PHE A 221 -11.52 12.88 -9.87
CA PHE A 221 -10.59 13.22 -8.79
C PHE A 221 -9.96 14.60 -8.97
N GLY A 222 -9.55 14.96 -10.20
CA GLY A 222 -8.86 16.21 -10.50
C GLY A 222 -9.68 17.48 -10.26
N SER A 223 -11.01 17.40 -10.30
CA SER A 223 -11.93 18.53 -10.07
C SER A 223 -12.11 18.91 -8.59
N GLN A 224 -11.90 17.99 -7.66
CA GLN A 224 -12.21 18.18 -6.23
C GLN A 224 -11.35 19.28 -5.56
N VAL A 225 -11.85 19.89 -4.48
CA VAL A 225 -11.04 20.81 -3.64
C VAL A 225 -9.94 20.06 -2.90
N TRP A 226 -8.87 20.76 -2.51
CA TRP A 226 -7.64 20.11 -2.00
C TRP A 226 -7.85 19.32 -0.71
N GLN A 227 -8.77 19.77 0.16
CA GLN A 227 -9.14 19.10 1.40
C GLN A 227 -9.77 17.73 1.12
N ILE A 228 -10.76 17.69 0.21
CA ILE A 228 -11.44 16.46 -0.22
C ILE A 228 -10.43 15.50 -0.84
N LYS A 229 -9.55 15.98 -1.72
CA LYS A 229 -8.47 15.18 -2.30
C LYS A 229 -7.59 14.55 -1.21
N LEU A 230 -7.08 15.34 -0.26
CA LEU A 230 -6.22 14.83 0.81
C LEU A 230 -6.92 13.77 1.67
N MET A 231 -8.21 13.93 1.97
CA MET A 231 -8.98 12.92 2.69
C MET A 231 -9.17 11.64 1.86
N LEU A 232 -9.45 11.75 0.56
CA LEU A 232 -9.55 10.61 -0.36
C LEU A 232 -8.21 9.86 -0.57
N GLU A 233 -7.06 10.55 -0.50
CA GLU A 233 -5.75 9.89 -0.56
C GLU A 233 -5.41 9.12 0.72
N VAL A 234 -5.78 9.67 1.87
CA VAL A 234 -5.48 9.10 3.19
C VAL A 234 -6.49 8.01 3.58
N PHE A 235 -7.71 8.06 3.06
CA PHE A 235 -8.80 7.10 3.32
C PHE A 235 -8.39 5.62 3.10
N PRO A 236 -7.85 5.20 1.95
CA PRO A 236 -7.46 3.80 1.73
C PRO A 236 -6.32 3.32 2.63
N PHE A 237 -5.47 4.22 3.12
CA PHE A 237 -4.39 3.89 4.07
C PHE A 237 -4.92 3.75 5.49
N VAL A 238 -5.76 4.68 5.95
CA VAL A 238 -6.33 4.62 7.32
C VAL A 238 -7.15 3.35 7.52
N PHE A 239 -8.03 3.01 6.58
CA PHE A 239 -8.97 1.89 6.78
C PHE A 239 -8.41 0.49 6.41
N SER A 240 -7.17 0.41 5.93
CA SER A 240 -6.41 -0.84 5.71
C SER A 240 -5.33 -1.09 6.76
N LEU A 241 -5.01 -0.12 7.60
CA LEU A 241 -4.20 -0.36 8.80
C LEU A 241 -5.05 -1.09 9.85
N THR A 242 -4.43 -1.97 10.63
CA THR A 242 -5.13 -2.63 11.74
C THR A 242 -5.39 -1.63 12.87
N PRO A 243 -6.48 -1.77 13.67
CA PRO A 243 -6.81 -0.81 14.73
C PRO A 243 -5.66 -0.58 15.74
N ILE A 244 -4.89 -1.62 16.04
CA ILE A 244 -3.72 -1.53 16.92
C ILE A 244 -2.56 -0.72 16.31
N VAL A 245 -2.39 -0.73 14.99
CA VAL A 245 -1.42 0.09 14.28
C VAL A 245 -1.90 1.55 14.23
N ILE A 246 -3.18 1.80 13.93
CA ILE A 246 -3.78 3.15 13.98
C ILE A 246 -3.62 3.79 15.36
N PHE A 247 -3.99 3.06 16.42
CA PHE A 247 -3.82 3.49 17.80
C PHE A 247 -2.35 3.77 18.13
N GLY A 248 -1.44 2.90 17.68
CA GLY A 248 0.00 3.13 17.79
C GLY A 248 0.46 4.42 17.11
N MET A 249 -0.01 4.71 15.89
CA MET A 249 0.38 5.92 15.14
C MET A 249 -0.12 7.19 15.85
N LEU A 250 -1.38 7.20 16.28
CA LEU A 250 -1.97 8.31 17.04
C LEU A 250 -1.23 8.52 18.36
N LEU A 251 -0.90 7.47 19.12
CA LEU A 251 -0.09 7.57 20.33
C LEU A 251 1.32 8.14 20.05
N ALA A 252 1.98 7.69 18.98
CA ALA A 252 3.32 8.15 18.62
C ALA A 252 3.33 9.65 18.32
N TRP A 253 2.39 10.11 17.49
CA TRP A 253 2.25 11.51 17.12
C TRP A 253 1.79 12.38 18.28
N LEU A 254 0.69 12.04 18.95
CA LEU A 254 0.12 12.87 20.04
C LEU A 254 1.09 13.00 21.23
N LYS A 255 1.80 11.94 21.62
CA LYS A 255 2.80 12.04 22.70
C LYS A 255 3.97 12.94 22.30
N ASN A 256 4.52 12.77 21.10
CA ASN A 256 5.67 13.57 20.66
C ASN A 256 5.28 15.01 20.26
N ALA A 257 4.00 15.27 19.97
CA ALA A 257 3.46 16.62 19.84
C ALA A 257 3.52 17.40 21.17
N ILE A 258 3.30 16.74 22.31
CA ILE A 258 3.34 17.37 23.64
C ILE A 258 4.76 17.36 24.22
N ARG A 259 5.45 16.21 24.17
CA ARG A 259 6.80 16.00 24.72
C ARG A 259 7.65 15.16 23.76
N PRO A 260 8.28 15.76 22.74
CA PRO A 260 9.12 15.04 21.79
C PRO A 260 10.40 14.54 22.46
N LYS A 261 10.69 13.23 22.33
CA LYS A 261 11.96 12.62 22.79
C LYS A 261 13.05 12.80 21.73
N GLU A 262 14.22 13.35 22.07
CA GLU A 262 15.30 13.57 21.10
C GLU A 262 15.78 12.28 20.40
N GLU A 263 15.75 11.15 21.12
CA GLU A 263 16.05 9.80 20.58
C GLU A 263 15.10 9.41 19.44
N ASP A 264 13.81 9.68 19.62
CA ASP A 264 12.74 9.29 18.68
C ASP A 264 12.55 10.32 17.55
N ILE A 265 12.85 11.61 17.80
CA ILE A 265 12.59 12.73 16.86
C ILE A 265 13.13 12.42 15.46
N PHE A 266 14.39 11.99 15.32
CA PHE A 266 14.97 11.78 13.99
C PHE A 266 14.20 10.74 13.16
N ILE A 267 13.84 9.61 13.79
CA ILE A 267 13.11 8.53 13.12
C ILE A 267 11.66 8.95 12.87
N LEU A 268 10.95 9.42 13.90
CA LEU A 268 9.54 9.77 13.80
C LEU A 268 9.30 10.95 12.82
N LEU A 269 10.19 11.95 12.81
CA LEU A 269 10.15 13.07 11.88
C LEU A 269 10.41 12.60 10.44
N THR A 270 11.42 11.76 10.23
CA THR A 270 11.71 11.19 8.90
C THR A 270 10.52 10.38 8.38
N MET A 271 10.03 9.42 9.16
CA MET A 271 8.92 8.55 8.73
C MET A 271 7.64 9.36 8.47
N SER A 272 7.33 10.35 9.32
CA SER A 272 6.16 11.23 9.15
C SER A 272 6.31 12.17 7.95
N THR A 273 7.51 12.69 7.69
CA THR A 273 7.78 13.54 6.51
C THR A 273 7.71 12.72 5.22
N PHE A 274 8.04 11.43 5.25
CA PHE A 274 7.87 10.54 4.09
C PHE A 274 6.40 10.39 3.69
N LEU A 275 5.49 10.21 4.67
CA LEU A 275 4.04 10.17 4.41
C LEU A 275 3.57 11.45 3.72
N VAL A 276 3.97 12.63 4.22
CA VAL A 276 3.60 13.93 3.62
C VAL A 276 4.22 14.11 2.23
N ALA A 277 5.49 13.73 2.03
CA ALA A 277 6.16 13.83 0.74
C ALA A 277 5.50 12.92 -0.31
N PHE A 278 5.10 11.71 0.08
CA PHE A 278 4.37 10.77 -0.77
C PHE A 278 3.01 11.35 -1.20
N TYR A 279 2.15 11.72 -0.25
CA TYR A 279 0.84 12.29 -0.56
C TYR A 279 0.94 13.60 -1.34
N GLY A 280 1.89 14.48 -1.02
CA GLY A 280 2.16 15.70 -1.79
C GLY A 280 2.53 15.41 -3.25
N GLY A 281 3.44 14.45 -3.48
CA GLY A 281 3.83 14.04 -4.83
C GLY A 281 2.69 13.41 -5.64
N VAL A 282 1.86 12.61 -4.98
CA VAL A 282 0.64 11.98 -5.53
C VAL A 282 -0.41 13.03 -5.93
N LEU A 283 -0.72 13.97 -5.03
CA LEU A 283 -1.66 15.06 -5.27
C LEU A 283 -1.23 15.95 -6.45
N VAL A 284 0.07 16.25 -6.57
CA VAL A 284 0.65 16.97 -7.71
C VAL A 284 0.48 16.20 -9.03
N GLN A 285 0.57 14.87 -9.00
CA GLN A 285 0.34 14.02 -10.19
C GLN A 285 -1.15 13.82 -10.55
N LYS A 286 -2.08 14.24 -9.68
CA LYS A 286 -3.54 14.04 -9.82
C LYS A 286 -3.89 12.56 -10.04
N LEU A 287 -3.28 11.67 -9.25
CA LEU A 287 -3.55 10.24 -9.22
C LEU A 287 -4.07 9.87 -7.84
N GLN A 288 -5.25 9.26 -7.73
CA GLN A 288 -5.75 8.74 -6.46
C GLN A 288 -4.95 7.47 -6.06
N VAL A 289 -4.50 7.42 -4.81
CA VAL A 289 -3.87 6.23 -4.22
C VAL A 289 -4.92 5.19 -3.88
N ASN A 290 -4.57 3.93 -4.11
CA ASN A 290 -5.26 2.76 -3.56
C ASN A 290 -4.27 1.94 -2.72
N VAL A 291 -4.78 0.92 -2.03
CA VAL A 291 -4.01 0.01 -1.15
C VAL A 291 -2.71 -0.47 -1.81
N ARG A 292 -2.74 -0.83 -3.10
CA ARG A 292 -1.58 -1.28 -3.88
C ARG A 292 -0.55 -0.17 -4.09
N TYR A 293 -0.96 1.02 -4.52
CA TYR A 293 -0.02 2.12 -4.76
C TYR A 293 0.54 2.72 -3.46
N GLY A 294 -0.22 2.66 -2.37
CA GLY A 294 0.21 3.03 -1.03
C GLY A 294 1.07 1.98 -0.31
N VAL A 295 1.35 0.80 -0.89
CA VAL A 295 1.97 -0.34 -0.17
C VAL A 295 3.27 0.00 0.58
N VAL A 296 4.03 0.96 0.04
CA VAL A 296 5.26 1.45 0.68
C VAL A 296 4.95 2.01 2.08
N LEU A 297 3.86 2.78 2.23
CA LEU A 297 3.53 3.55 3.43
C LEU A 297 3.27 2.68 4.67
N TYR A 298 2.83 1.43 4.50
CA TYR A 298 2.45 0.55 5.61
C TYR A 298 3.66 0.23 6.50
N ALA A 299 4.85 0.05 5.92
CA ALA A 299 6.07 -0.14 6.70
C ALA A 299 6.39 1.11 7.56
N PHE A 300 6.22 2.32 7.01
CA PHE A 300 6.41 3.59 7.72
C PHE A 300 5.37 3.76 8.84
N GLY A 301 4.10 3.52 8.52
CA GLY A 301 3.00 3.54 9.49
C GLY A 301 3.21 2.57 10.64
N ILE A 302 3.64 1.34 10.36
CA ILE A 302 3.92 0.32 11.39
C ILE A 302 5.17 0.67 12.23
N ILE A 303 6.21 1.27 11.64
CA ILE A 303 7.37 1.77 12.39
C ILE A 303 6.97 2.92 13.32
N ILE A 304 6.21 3.91 12.82
CA ILE A 304 5.61 4.99 13.63
C ILE A 304 4.75 4.39 14.75
N ALA A 305 3.86 3.46 14.42
CA ALA A 305 3.01 2.78 15.38
C ALA A 305 3.79 2.07 16.47
N SER A 306 4.94 1.49 16.13
CA SER A 306 5.78 0.77 17.09
C SER A 306 6.47 1.70 18.10
N ILE A 307 6.79 2.94 17.71
CA ILE A 307 7.27 3.97 18.64
C ILE A 307 6.15 4.34 19.63
N GLY A 308 4.91 4.45 19.16
CA GLY A 308 3.74 4.69 20.03
C GLY A 308 3.39 3.50 20.93
N LEU A 309 3.34 2.30 20.37
CA LEU A 309 3.07 1.08 21.13
C LEU A 309 4.18 0.75 22.14
N ALA A 310 5.41 1.22 21.97
CA ALA A 310 6.47 1.12 22.97
C ALA A 310 6.24 2.00 24.23
N ILE A 311 5.32 2.98 24.18
CA ILE A 311 5.01 3.87 25.31
C ILE A 311 4.60 3.09 26.58
N PRO A 312 3.60 2.18 26.55
CA PRO A 312 3.24 1.37 27.72
C PRO A 312 4.37 0.46 28.20
N PHE A 313 5.16 -0.17 27.31
CA PHE A 313 6.29 -1.04 27.69
C PHE A 313 7.30 -0.29 28.59
N ASN A 314 7.53 1.00 28.32
CA ASN A 314 8.43 1.84 29.09
C ASN A 314 7.81 2.29 30.44
N ALA A 315 6.49 2.25 30.60
CA ALA A 315 5.84 2.48 31.89
C ALA A 315 6.06 1.32 32.88
N PHE A 316 6.14 0.08 32.37
CA PHE A 316 6.38 -1.12 33.18
C PHE A 316 7.81 -1.24 33.74
N GLU A 317 8.75 -0.37 33.36
CA GLU A 317 10.16 -0.49 33.78
C GLU A 317 10.37 -0.34 35.29
N LYS A 318 9.47 0.37 35.97
CA LYS A 318 9.48 0.57 37.44
C LYS A 318 8.89 -0.59 38.25
N ILE A 319 8.41 -1.65 37.59
CA ILE A 319 7.72 -2.77 38.25
C ILE A 319 8.67 -3.97 38.41
N ARG A 320 8.61 -4.64 39.57
CA ARG A 320 9.51 -5.74 39.97
C ARG A 320 9.59 -6.92 38.98
N PHE A 321 8.56 -7.10 38.16
CA PHE A 321 8.47 -8.13 37.12
C PHE A 321 8.45 -7.55 35.69
N ASN A 322 9.17 -6.43 35.47
CA ASN A 322 9.17 -5.67 34.22
C ASN A 322 9.36 -6.52 32.94
N ASN A 323 10.28 -7.49 32.94
CA ASN A 323 10.52 -8.36 31.78
C ASN A 323 9.34 -9.29 31.47
N LEU A 324 8.70 -9.87 32.49
CA LEU A 324 7.50 -10.71 32.29
C LEU A 324 6.34 -9.87 31.77
N ALA A 325 6.12 -8.68 32.33
CA ALA A 325 5.08 -7.74 31.89
C ALA A 325 5.32 -7.26 30.44
N LYS A 326 6.56 -6.92 30.09
CA LYS A 326 6.95 -6.57 28.70
C LYS A 326 6.72 -7.73 27.73
N THR A 327 7.09 -8.96 28.09
CA THR A 327 6.85 -10.14 27.25
C THR A 327 5.37 -10.42 27.08
N PHE A 328 4.57 -10.36 28.15
CA PHE A 328 3.13 -10.57 28.10
C PHE A 328 2.42 -9.52 27.23
N LEU A 329 2.78 -8.23 27.38
CA LEU A 329 2.25 -7.16 26.54
C LEU A 329 2.66 -7.33 25.06
N PHE A 330 3.88 -7.79 24.77
CA PHE A 330 4.30 -8.13 23.41
C PHE A 330 3.47 -9.28 22.83
N LEU A 331 3.23 -10.34 23.61
CA LEU A 331 2.40 -11.48 23.20
C LEU A 331 0.93 -11.07 22.97
N ILE A 332 0.38 -10.11 23.72
CA ILE A 332 -0.94 -9.52 23.45
C ILE A 332 -0.94 -8.77 22.12
N VAL A 333 0.03 -7.88 21.87
CA VAL A 333 0.15 -7.12 20.60
C VAL A 333 0.26 -8.06 19.40
N VAL A 334 1.07 -9.11 19.51
CA VAL A 334 1.23 -10.16 18.50
C VAL A 334 -0.04 -11.00 18.33
N GLY A 335 -0.66 -11.42 19.43
CA GLY A 335 -1.87 -12.24 19.43
C GLY A 335 -3.07 -11.54 18.80
N ILE A 336 -3.31 -10.27 19.13
CA ILE A 336 -4.35 -9.45 18.50
C ILE A 336 -4.09 -9.31 16.99
N SER A 337 -2.83 -9.09 16.59
CA SER A 337 -2.46 -8.94 15.17
C SER A 337 -2.63 -10.25 14.39
N GLY A 338 -2.22 -11.38 14.98
CA GLY A 338 -2.39 -12.72 14.40
C GLY A 338 -3.86 -13.18 14.36
N TRP A 339 -4.66 -12.81 15.36
CA TRP A 339 -6.11 -13.07 15.36
C TRP A 339 -6.81 -12.29 14.24
N ASN A 340 -6.51 -10.99 14.11
CA ASN A 340 -7.01 -10.17 13.00
C ASN A 340 -6.60 -10.74 11.64
N LEU A 341 -5.37 -11.25 11.51
CA LEU A 341 -4.91 -11.95 10.31
C LEU A 341 -5.72 -13.24 10.04
N TRP A 342 -5.95 -14.07 11.06
CA TRP A 342 -6.76 -15.29 10.97
C TRP A 342 -8.22 -15.04 10.56
N LEU A 343 -8.82 -13.94 11.01
CA LEU A 343 -10.16 -13.50 10.57
C LEU A 343 -10.20 -13.00 9.11
N THR A 344 -9.05 -12.59 8.56
CA THR A 344 -8.97 -12.03 7.19
C THR A 344 -8.77 -13.10 6.11
N LYS A 345 -8.42 -14.34 6.49
CA LYS A 345 -8.07 -15.41 5.53
C LYS A 345 -9.25 -15.76 4.59
N PRO A 346 -9.00 -16.10 3.32
CA PRO A 346 -7.72 -16.01 2.60
C PRO A 346 -7.48 -14.61 1.97
N PHE A 347 -8.38 -13.65 2.15
CA PHE A 347 -8.46 -12.42 1.36
C PHE A 347 -7.60 -11.25 1.88
N TYR A 348 -6.36 -11.53 2.27
CA TYR A 348 -5.47 -10.61 3.00
C TYR A 348 -5.27 -9.23 2.34
N PHE A 349 -5.17 -9.17 1.00
CA PHE A 349 -5.04 -7.90 0.27
C PHE A 349 -6.30 -7.01 0.31
N ASN A 350 -7.47 -7.59 0.57
CA ASN A 350 -8.74 -6.86 0.71
C ASN A 350 -9.07 -6.56 2.19
N TYR A 351 -8.09 -6.71 3.10
CA TYR A 351 -8.25 -6.30 4.48
C TYR A 351 -8.72 -4.85 4.60
N THR A 352 -9.85 -4.68 5.27
CA THR A 352 -10.44 -3.39 5.59
C THR A 352 -10.94 -3.49 7.02
N ASN A 353 -10.39 -2.69 7.93
CA ASN A 353 -10.70 -2.79 9.35
C ASN A 353 -12.19 -2.51 9.63
N ASP A 354 -12.70 -3.04 10.74
CA ASP A 354 -14.11 -2.91 11.13
C ASP A 354 -14.47 -1.54 11.71
N ILE A 355 -13.54 -0.57 11.72
CA ILE A 355 -13.89 0.83 11.90
C ILE A 355 -14.60 1.33 10.63
N LEU A 356 -14.31 0.79 9.44
CA LEU A 356 -15.04 1.13 8.22
C LEU A 356 -16.33 0.31 8.08
N PRO A 357 -17.52 0.93 8.06
CA PRO A 357 -18.82 0.29 7.77
C PRO A 357 -18.77 -0.52 6.48
N LYS A 358 -19.51 -1.64 6.43
CA LYS A 358 -19.39 -2.66 5.37
C LYS A 358 -19.82 -2.18 3.97
N GLU A 359 -20.58 -1.08 3.88
CA GLU A 359 -20.96 -0.42 2.62
C GLU A 359 -19.75 0.13 1.84
N TYR A 360 -18.79 0.77 2.51
CA TYR A 360 -17.61 1.33 1.85
C TYR A 360 -16.57 0.25 1.54
N ILE A 361 -15.76 0.49 0.50
CA ILE A 361 -14.62 -0.35 0.16
C ILE A 361 -13.38 0.49 -0.19
N ILE A 362 -12.19 -0.08 0.02
CA ILE A 362 -10.89 0.59 -0.22
C ILE A 362 -10.03 -0.10 -1.29
N SER A 363 -10.34 -1.37 -1.60
CA SER A 363 -9.79 -2.13 -2.72
C SER A 363 -10.84 -3.12 -3.22
N GLY A 364 -11.02 -3.23 -4.55
CA GLY A 364 -11.78 -4.32 -5.15
C GLY A 364 -10.99 -5.64 -5.17
N GLY A 365 -11.64 -6.77 -5.41
CA GLY A 365 -10.99 -8.07 -5.52
C GLY A 365 -9.95 -8.13 -6.65
N TRP A 366 -8.67 -8.27 -6.30
CA TRP A 366 -7.56 -8.43 -7.27
C TRP A 366 -7.38 -9.91 -7.67
N GLY A 367 -8.48 -10.56 -8.06
CA GLY A 367 -8.48 -11.98 -8.43
C GLY A 367 -8.74 -12.97 -7.28
N TYR A 368 -8.98 -12.48 -6.06
CA TYR A 368 -9.60 -13.29 -5.00
C TYR A 368 -11.05 -13.64 -5.35
N GLY A 369 -11.57 -14.74 -4.79
CA GLY A 369 -12.91 -15.26 -5.06
C GLY A 369 -13.02 -16.12 -6.33
N ALA A 370 -11.94 -16.19 -7.13
CA ALA A 370 -11.91 -16.95 -8.39
C ALA A 370 -11.81 -18.46 -8.20
N TYR A 371 -11.03 -18.89 -7.21
CA TYR A 371 -10.90 -20.31 -6.87
C TYR A 371 -12.25 -20.85 -6.40
N GLU A 372 -12.90 -20.09 -5.52
CA GLU A 372 -14.21 -20.37 -4.95
C GLU A 372 -15.31 -20.40 -6.02
N ALA A 373 -15.33 -19.42 -6.94
CA ALA A 373 -16.23 -19.40 -8.08
C ALA A 373 -15.98 -20.58 -9.04
N ALA A 374 -14.73 -20.98 -9.24
CA ALA A 374 -14.38 -22.13 -10.07
C ALA A 374 -14.78 -23.46 -9.41
N GLN A 375 -14.58 -23.63 -8.10
CA GLN A 375 -15.07 -24.82 -7.39
C GLN A 375 -16.59 -24.89 -7.41
N TYR A 376 -17.30 -23.76 -7.26
CA TYR A 376 -18.75 -23.72 -7.44
C TYR A 376 -19.15 -24.25 -8.81
N ILE A 377 -18.62 -23.71 -9.92
CA ILE A 377 -19.00 -24.13 -11.27
C ILE A 377 -18.55 -25.59 -11.56
N ASN A 378 -17.38 -25.99 -11.11
CA ASN A 378 -16.89 -27.39 -11.23
C ASN A 378 -17.86 -28.39 -10.57
N SER A 379 -18.61 -27.99 -9.54
CA SER A 379 -19.60 -28.83 -8.86
C SER A 379 -20.99 -28.88 -9.51
N GLN A 380 -21.23 -28.11 -10.58
CA GLN A 380 -22.54 -28.05 -11.26
C GLN A 380 -22.75 -29.13 -12.33
N SER A 381 -21.78 -30.02 -12.56
CA SER A 381 -21.82 -31.09 -13.57
C SER A 381 -20.99 -32.29 -13.12
N GLU A 382 -21.44 -33.50 -13.44
CA GLU A 382 -20.64 -34.73 -13.26
C GLU A 382 -19.38 -34.73 -14.14
N ASP A 383 -19.46 -34.11 -15.33
CA ASP A 383 -18.31 -33.78 -16.18
C ASP A 383 -18.21 -32.26 -16.38
N PRO A 384 -17.41 -31.55 -15.55
CA PRO A 384 -17.21 -30.12 -15.71
C PRO A 384 -16.30 -29.76 -16.90
N THR A 385 -15.65 -30.72 -17.57
CA THR A 385 -14.82 -30.43 -18.76
C THR A 385 -15.66 -30.05 -19.98
N THR A 386 -16.94 -30.44 -19.99
CA THR A 386 -17.93 -30.08 -21.00
C THR A 386 -18.44 -28.64 -20.90
N LEU A 387 -18.25 -28.00 -19.73
CA LEU A 387 -18.77 -26.66 -19.43
C LEU A 387 -17.91 -25.56 -20.07
N TYR A 388 -18.55 -24.46 -20.46
CA TYR A 388 -17.91 -23.27 -21.00
C TYR A 388 -18.17 -22.07 -20.08
N ALA A 389 -17.13 -21.45 -19.54
CA ALA A 389 -17.26 -20.30 -18.67
C ALA A 389 -16.55 -19.08 -19.25
N TRP A 390 -17.20 -17.92 -19.19
CA TRP A 390 -16.58 -16.63 -19.48
C TRP A 390 -16.18 -15.93 -18.18
N THR A 391 -15.05 -15.22 -18.19
CA THR A 391 -14.57 -14.41 -17.06
C THR A 391 -14.02 -13.06 -17.49
N ASP A 392 -14.29 -12.01 -16.70
CA ASP A 392 -13.66 -10.70 -16.88
C ASP A 392 -12.18 -10.63 -16.41
N TYR A 393 -11.69 -11.67 -15.72
CA TYR A 393 -10.37 -11.67 -15.07
C TYR A 393 -9.66 -13.03 -15.13
N GLU A 394 -8.32 -12.98 -15.15
CA GLU A 394 -7.46 -14.15 -15.37
C GLU A 394 -7.45 -15.16 -14.21
N GLY A 395 -7.75 -14.71 -12.99
CA GLY A 395 -7.61 -15.54 -11.79
C GLY A 395 -8.52 -16.78 -11.75
N PHE A 396 -9.63 -16.76 -12.50
CA PHE A 396 -10.62 -17.85 -12.52
C PHE A 396 -10.18 -19.05 -13.37
N CYS A 397 -9.69 -18.82 -14.59
CA CYS A 397 -9.43 -19.91 -15.55
C CYS A 397 -8.50 -21.02 -15.05
N PRO A 398 -7.42 -20.77 -14.28
CA PRO A 398 -6.52 -21.84 -13.80
C PRO A 398 -7.15 -22.85 -12.84
N PHE A 399 -8.33 -22.57 -12.29
CA PHE A 399 -9.03 -23.42 -11.32
C PHE A 399 -10.30 -24.07 -11.88
N PHE A 400 -10.72 -23.69 -13.08
CA PHE A 400 -11.91 -24.20 -13.76
C PHE A 400 -11.54 -25.36 -14.68
N ALA A 401 -12.24 -26.48 -14.56
CA ALA A 401 -11.95 -27.71 -15.32
C ALA A 401 -12.47 -27.67 -16.77
N GLY A 402 -13.44 -26.80 -17.05
CA GLY A 402 -14.02 -26.61 -18.38
C GLY A 402 -13.27 -25.61 -19.25
N ARG A 403 -13.90 -25.24 -20.38
CA ARG A 403 -13.33 -24.31 -21.36
C ARG A 403 -13.55 -22.86 -20.93
N CYS A 404 -12.47 -22.21 -20.50
CA CYS A 404 -12.50 -20.82 -20.07
C CYS A 404 -12.30 -19.81 -21.22
N PHE A 405 -13.14 -18.78 -21.29
CA PHE A 405 -12.98 -17.63 -22.18
C PHE A 405 -12.71 -16.34 -21.37
N LYS A 406 -11.72 -15.55 -21.79
CA LYS A 406 -11.38 -14.28 -21.15
C LYS A 406 -12.02 -13.09 -21.87
N GLY A 407 -12.54 -12.12 -21.12
CA GLY A 407 -13.14 -10.84 -21.56
C GLY A 407 -12.71 -10.34 -22.94
N SER A 408 -11.47 -9.89 -23.07
CA SER A 408 -10.94 -9.24 -24.29
C SER A 408 -10.66 -10.18 -25.46
N GLN A 409 -10.86 -11.50 -25.33
CA GLN A 409 -10.54 -12.49 -26.36
C GLN A 409 -11.78 -12.96 -27.15
N ILE A 410 -12.99 -12.77 -26.62
CA ILE A 410 -14.22 -13.07 -27.37
C ILE A 410 -14.40 -12.04 -28.49
N LYS A 411 -14.41 -12.52 -29.74
CA LYS A 411 -14.93 -11.75 -30.88
C LYS A 411 -16.45 -11.83 -30.86
N TRP A 412 -17.10 -10.95 -30.12
CA TRP A 412 -18.56 -10.95 -29.84
C TRP A 412 -19.45 -11.04 -31.08
N ASN A 413 -18.95 -10.62 -32.25
CA ASN A 413 -19.63 -10.75 -33.54
C ASN A 413 -19.76 -12.20 -34.04
N LYS A 414 -19.09 -13.18 -33.42
CA LYS A 414 -19.29 -14.62 -33.66
C LYS A 414 -20.32 -15.19 -32.70
N LYS A 415 -21.57 -15.23 -33.17
CA LYS A 415 -22.73 -15.79 -32.44
C LYS A 415 -22.43 -17.17 -31.83
N ASP A 416 -21.84 -18.06 -32.61
CA ASP A 416 -21.52 -19.45 -32.23
C ASP A 416 -20.63 -19.56 -30.98
N THR A 417 -19.76 -18.58 -30.72
CA THR A 417 -18.86 -18.58 -29.55
C THR A 417 -19.57 -18.08 -28.29
N VAL A 418 -20.58 -17.24 -28.43
CA VAL A 418 -21.33 -16.67 -27.30
C VAL A 418 -22.48 -17.59 -26.87
N ASP A 419 -23.16 -18.21 -27.84
CA ASP A 419 -24.24 -19.18 -27.58
C ASP A 419 -23.72 -20.52 -26.99
N GLN A 420 -22.41 -20.75 -26.95
CA GLN A 420 -21.77 -21.91 -26.29
C GLN A 420 -21.54 -21.74 -24.78
N ILE A 421 -21.58 -20.52 -24.24
CA ILE A 421 -21.20 -20.24 -22.85
C ILE A 421 -22.29 -20.70 -21.88
N ASP A 422 -21.92 -21.48 -20.85
CA ASP A 422 -22.80 -21.88 -19.74
C ASP A 422 -22.89 -20.81 -18.67
N PHE A 423 -21.73 -20.29 -18.24
CA PHE A 423 -21.61 -19.41 -17.08
C PHE A 423 -20.82 -18.13 -17.38
N TYR A 424 -21.26 -17.02 -16.79
CA TYR A 424 -20.58 -15.73 -16.80
C TYR A 424 -20.09 -15.40 -15.39
N VAL A 425 -18.78 -15.32 -15.22
CA VAL A 425 -18.11 -15.03 -13.95
C VAL A 425 -17.59 -13.60 -13.98
N THR A 426 -17.89 -12.83 -12.95
CA THR A 426 -17.53 -11.42 -12.92
C THR A 426 -17.03 -10.97 -11.55
N SER A 427 -16.10 -10.04 -11.56
CA SER A 427 -15.57 -9.34 -10.39
C SER A 427 -16.03 -7.88 -10.41
N ARG A 428 -16.25 -7.25 -9.23
CA ARG A 428 -16.59 -5.80 -9.19
C ARG A 428 -15.62 -4.94 -10.01
N ARG A 429 -14.33 -5.31 -9.98
CA ARG A 429 -13.26 -4.66 -10.76
C ARG A 429 -13.46 -4.82 -12.27
N GLY A 430 -13.76 -6.04 -12.72
CA GLY A 430 -13.93 -6.33 -14.13
C GLY A 430 -15.24 -5.79 -14.71
N MET A 431 -16.32 -5.70 -13.92
CA MET A 431 -17.50 -4.92 -14.28
C MET A 431 -17.14 -3.46 -14.59
N MET A 432 -16.41 -2.78 -13.71
CA MET A 432 -15.99 -1.37 -13.93
C MET A 432 -15.04 -1.20 -15.13
N LEU A 433 -14.26 -2.22 -15.49
CA LEU A 433 -13.31 -2.16 -16.61
C LEU A 433 -13.92 -2.65 -17.94
N SER A 434 -15.07 -3.34 -17.89
CA SER A 434 -15.70 -4.04 -19.02
C SER A 434 -17.19 -3.70 -19.13
N GLU A 435 -17.63 -2.56 -18.61
CA GLU A 435 -19.04 -2.15 -18.46
C GLU A 435 -19.88 -2.37 -19.72
N GLN A 436 -19.40 -1.90 -20.88
CA GLN A 436 -20.05 -2.11 -22.18
C GLN A 436 -20.18 -3.59 -22.55
N MET A 437 -19.19 -4.41 -22.21
CA MET A 437 -19.20 -5.86 -22.43
C MET A 437 -20.18 -6.56 -21.48
N TRP A 438 -20.31 -6.06 -20.25
CA TRP A 438 -21.24 -6.57 -19.25
C TRP A 438 -22.71 -6.23 -19.57
N SER A 439 -22.98 -5.04 -20.11
CA SER A 439 -24.29 -4.67 -20.67
C SER A 439 -24.64 -5.52 -21.91
N ASN A 440 -23.69 -5.76 -22.82
CA ASN A 440 -23.90 -6.67 -23.96
C ASN A 440 -24.25 -8.12 -23.53
N LEU A 441 -23.92 -8.54 -22.30
CA LEU A 441 -24.27 -9.85 -21.75
C LEU A 441 -25.66 -9.91 -21.12
N GLU A 442 -26.30 -8.76 -20.85
CA GLU A 442 -27.54 -8.66 -20.07
C GLU A 442 -28.72 -9.44 -20.64
N SER A 443 -28.84 -9.53 -21.97
CA SER A 443 -29.87 -10.34 -22.63
C SER A 443 -29.56 -11.84 -22.72
N MET A 444 -28.52 -12.32 -22.05
CA MET A 444 -28.02 -13.70 -22.13
C MET A 444 -27.71 -14.30 -20.76
N ARG A 445 -27.15 -13.51 -19.82
CA ARG A 445 -26.97 -13.90 -18.42
C ARG A 445 -28.27 -13.80 -17.64
N SER A 446 -28.40 -14.57 -16.57
CA SER A 446 -29.46 -14.42 -15.55
C SER A 446 -29.43 -13.01 -14.92
N GLU A 447 -30.61 -12.50 -14.53
CA GLU A 447 -30.74 -11.19 -13.88
C GLU A 447 -29.99 -11.18 -12.53
N GLN A 448 -30.28 -12.20 -11.70
CA GLN A 448 -29.62 -12.44 -10.42
C GLN A 448 -28.45 -13.43 -10.58
N PRO A 449 -27.38 -13.31 -9.78
CA PRO A 449 -26.34 -14.32 -9.73
C PRO A 449 -26.88 -15.62 -9.14
N VAL A 450 -26.44 -16.76 -9.68
CA VAL A 450 -26.71 -18.09 -9.08
C VAL A 450 -25.77 -18.40 -7.91
N TRP A 451 -24.63 -17.70 -7.84
CA TRP A 451 -23.70 -17.74 -6.72
C TRP A 451 -22.98 -16.41 -6.56
N GLU A 452 -22.77 -15.98 -5.32
CA GLU A 452 -22.06 -14.75 -4.97
C GLU A 452 -21.16 -14.99 -3.75
N LEU A 453 -19.97 -14.39 -3.79
CA LEU A 453 -19.04 -14.31 -2.67
C LEU A 453 -18.67 -12.86 -2.38
N GLN A 454 -19.09 -12.36 -1.22
CA GLN A 454 -18.80 -11.01 -0.74
C GLN A 454 -17.50 -10.99 0.08
N ILE A 455 -16.43 -10.50 -0.53
CA ILE A 455 -15.07 -10.52 0.03
C ILE A 455 -15.00 -9.59 1.24
N GLY A 456 -14.83 -10.20 2.43
CA GLY A 456 -14.79 -9.49 3.72
C GLY A 456 -16.16 -9.08 4.26
N GLY A 457 -17.26 -9.64 3.73
CA GLY A 457 -18.63 -9.29 4.11
C GLY A 457 -19.02 -7.87 3.67
N ARG A 458 -18.53 -7.43 2.50
CA ARG A 458 -18.82 -6.12 1.91
C ARG A 458 -19.55 -6.35 0.58
N PRO A 459 -20.83 -5.93 0.43
CA PRO A 459 -21.67 -6.30 -0.72
C PRO A 459 -21.15 -5.73 -2.05
N ASP A 460 -20.38 -4.64 -1.98
CA ASP A 460 -19.76 -3.98 -3.12
C ASP A 460 -18.43 -4.61 -3.56
N ASN A 461 -17.88 -5.57 -2.81
CA ASN A 461 -16.62 -6.25 -3.14
C ASN A 461 -16.85 -7.74 -3.42
N PHE A 462 -17.48 -8.04 -4.56
CA PHE A 462 -17.96 -9.38 -4.89
C PHE A 462 -17.18 -10.07 -6.02
N VAL A 463 -17.27 -11.39 -6.02
CA VAL A 463 -17.27 -12.22 -7.23
C VAL A 463 -18.67 -12.83 -7.38
N ARG A 464 -19.22 -12.81 -8.60
CA ARG A 464 -20.54 -13.35 -8.94
C ARG A 464 -20.47 -14.31 -10.12
N VAL A 465 -21.32 -15.33 -10.10
CA VAL A 465 -21.53 -16.30 -11.18
C VAL A 465 -22.99 -16.20 -11.64
N TYR A 466 -23.21 -16.14 -12.95
CA TYR A 466 -24.52 -16.10 -13.60
C TYR A 466 -24.62 -17.20 -14.66
N GLU A 467 -25.77 -17.87 -14.76
CA GLU A 467 -26.07 -18.82 -15.85
C GLU A 467 -26.46 -18.12 -17.16
N ASN A 468 -26.31 -18.80 -18.30
CA ASN A 468 -26.89 -18.44 -19.59
C ASN A 468 -28.37 -18.88 -19.72
N ILE A 469 -29.28 -17.91 -19.82
CA ILE A 469 -30.73 -18.10 -19.96
C ILE A 469 -31.09 -18.95 -21.19
N LYS A 470 -30.36 -18.79 -22.31
CA LYS A 470 -30.66 -19.50 -23.57
C LYS A 470 -30.53 -21.02 -23.40
N ARG A 471 -29.48 -21.47 -22.72
CA ARG A 471 -29.17 -22.89 -22.55
C ARG A 471 -30.11 -23.55 -21.53
N LYS A 472 -30.51 -22.81 -20.47
CA LYS A 472 -31.52 -23.28 -19.49
C LYS A 472 -32.89 -23.57 -20.11
N LYS A 473 -33.27 -22.85 -21.19
CA LYS A 473 -34.48 -23.14 -21.97
C LYS A 473 -34.36 -24.37 -22.88
N GLN A 474 -33.15 -24.85 -23.17
CA GLN A 474 -32.94 -26.11 -23.89
C GLN A 474 -32.94 -27.31 -22.93
N THR A 475 -32.32 -27.19 -21.75
CA THR A 475 -32.31 -28.27 -20.75
C THR A 475 -33.66 -28.47 -20.06
N LYS A 476 -34.47 -27.43 -19.79
CA LYS A 476 -35.85 -27.62 -19.26
C LYS A 476 -36.84 -28.30 -20.23
N ASN A 477 -36.43 -28.66 -21.45
CA ASN A 477 -37.20 -29.58 -22.32
C ASN A 477 -36.91 -31.07 -22.04
N PHE A 478 -35.96 -31.38 -21.15
CA PHE A 478 -35.91 -32.67 -20.45
C PHE A 478 -36.50 -32.49 -19.06
N ASN A 479 -37.44 -33.37 -18.68
CA ASN A 479 -38.11 -33.31 -17.39
C ASN A 479 -37.13 -33.65 -16.26
N ILE A 480 -36.83 -32.66 -15.42
CA ILE A 480 -36.26 -32.85 -14.08
C ILE A 480 -37.38 -32.46 -13.09
N PRO A 481 -37.70 -33.28 -12.06
CA PRO A 481 -38.77 -32.95 -11.13
C PRO A 481 -38.47 -31.69 -10.31
N ASP A 482 -39.41 -30.73 -10.26
CA ASP A 482 -39.34 -29.62 -9.32
C ASP A 482 -39.73 -30.14 -7.91
N SER A 483 -38.74 -30.51 -7.09
CA SER A 483 -38.91 -30.63 -5.62
C SER A 483 -37.75 -29.94 -4.90
N TYR A 484 -38.07 -29.04 -3.97
CA TYR A 484 -37.10 -28.14 -3.33
C TYR A 484 -36.67 -28.61 -1.93
N GLU A 485 -37.13 -29.80 -1.50
CA GLU A 485 -36.98 -30.29 -0.12
C GLU A 485 -35.76 -31.20 0.06
N GLU A 486 -35.42 -32.07 -0.91
CA GLU A 486 -34.29 -33.01 -0.78
C GLU A 486 -32.93 -32.30 -0.65
N SER A 487 -32.76 -31.16 -1.33
CA SER A 487 -31.52 -30.36 -1.27
C SER A 487 -31.20 -29.83 0.12
N HIS A 488 -32.22 -29.60 0.97
CA HIS A 488 -32.02 -29.16 2.34
C HIS A 488 -31.58 -30.30 3.28
N GLN A 489 -32.11 -31.51 3.05
CA GLN A 489 -31.87 -32.69 3.89
C GLN A 489 -30.49 -33.32 3.63
N ILE A 490 -29.93 -33.17 2.43
CA ILE A 490 -28.53 -33.53 2.13
C ILE A 490 -27.55 -32.59 2.85
N PHE A 491 -27.89 -31.30 2.99
CA PHE A 491 -26.99 -30.29 3.55
C PHE A 491 -26.76 -30.47 5.07
N GLU A 492 -27.79 -30.85 5.84
CA GLU A 492 -27.64 -31.11 7.28
C GLU A 492 -26.78 -32.35 7.56
N ASN A 493 -27.00 -33.45 6.85
CA ASN A 493 -26.30 -34.72 7.09
C ASN A 493 -24.78 -34.60 6.86
N ILE A 494 -24.35 -33.79 5.88
CA ILE A 494 -22.92 -33.59 5.57
C ILE A 494 -22.21 -32.72 6.63
N PHE A 495 -22.92 -31.78 7.28
CA PHE A 495 -22.30 -30.81 8.21
C PHE A 495 -22.49 -31.10 9.70
N LEU A 496 -23.46 -31.95 10.10
CA LEU A 496 -23.74 -32.24 11.51
C LEU A 496 -23.24 -33.61 12.01
N GLY A 497 -22.74 -34.48 11.13
CA GLY A 497 -22.01 -35.69 11.51
C GLY A 497 -22.85 -36.75 12.24
N LYS A 498 -23.73 -37.43 11.50
CA LYS A 498 -24.42 -38.66 11.89
C LYS A 498 -24.19 -39.76 10.86
#